data_AF-A0A094ZMG7-F1
#
_entry.id   AF-A0A094ZMG7-F1
#
_cell.length_a   1.000
_cell.length_b   1.000
_cell.length_c   1.000
_cell.angle_alpha   90.00
_cell.angle_beta   90.00
_cell.angle_gamma   90.00
#
_symmetry.space_group_name_H-M   'P 1'
#
loop_
_entity.id
_entity.type
_entity.pdbx_description
1 polymer ?
#
loop_
_entity_poly.entity_id
_entity_poly.type
_entity_poly.pdbx_seq_one_letter_code
_entity_poly.pdbx_strand_id
1 'polypeptide(L)'
;MSTHSDLCDLDGVSASDLFKRELGLTFSDVIILPGFVGFGKHEVDITSKICKRFSLRVPFASSPMDTVTEAKMAIAMSLCGSIGFVHNNCSIEAQASEVKKVKKYNQGFILSPVVVSPRQPVYDIIEIKRKYGFGGIPVTEDGNMGSRLVGLVTLRDVDFLDPNDFNTPVEKVMTPFDDLVTAFSGVTLSEANDLLRKSKKGKLPIINENRELVALIARTDLKKNQDHPLASKDSENQLIVGAAISTQERDFDRVDALVNAGVDIIVIDSSQGNSIYQLDMIKRVKSVFPDLQIIGGNDEELGKSLDTMQTMVDVSLEVYKTLWMCNLILVSSILEYA
;
A
#
# COMPACT_ATOMS: atom_id res chain seq x y z
N MET A 1 -10.07 56.52 12.41
CA MET A 1 -10.86 55.99 11.27
C MET A 1 -10.18 56.44 9.98
N SER A 2 -9.24 55.64 9.50
CA SER A 2 -8.75 55.72 8.12
C SER A 2 -9.20 54.44 7.43
N THR A 3 -10.07 54.60 6.46
CA THR A 3 -10.60 53.56 5.58
C THR A 3 -9.44 52.90 4.83
N HIS A 4 -9.27 51.58 4.96
CA HIS A 4 -8.41 50.78 4.10
C HIS A 4 -8.92 50.88 2.66
N SER A 5 -8.40 51.86 1.92
CA SER A 5 -8.74 52.14 0.53
C SER A 5 -7.51 51.99 -0.37
N ASP A 6 -6.84 50.84 -0.31
CA ASP A 6 -5.80 50.47 -1.27
C ASP A 6 -5.87 48.97 -1.52
N LEU A 7 -6.95 48.55 -2.21
CA LEU A 7 -6.87 47.38 -3.06
C LEU A 7 -5.87 47.76 -4.15
N CYS A 8 -4.59 47.39 -3.98
CA CYS A 8 -3.62 47.41 -5.06
C CYS A 8 -4.27 46.84 -6.31
N ASP A 9 -4.13 47.52 -7.44
CA ASP A 9 -4.43 46.97 -8.75
C ASP A 9 -3.80 45.56 -8.83
N LEU A 10 -4.65 44.53 -8.87
CA LEU A 10 -4.19 43.15 -8.87
C LEU A 10 -3.47 42.89 -10.19
N ASP A 11 -2.13 42.87 -10.14
CA ASP A 11 -1.29 42.47 -11.27
C ASP A 11 -1.44 40.95 -11.52
N GLY A 12 -1.40 40.55 -12.79
CA GLY A 12 -1.58 39.17 -13.25
C GLY A 12 -2.95 38.85 -13.86
N VAL A 13 -3.15 37.58 -14.19
CA VAL A 13 -4.38 37.05 -14.81
C VAL A 13 -4.89 35.89 -13.96
N SER A 14 -6.20 35.88 -13.65
CA SER A 14 -6.81 34.77 -12.93
C SER A 14 -6.77 33.49 -13.75
N ALA A 15 -6.68 32.31 -13.10
CA ALA A 15 -6.76 31.03 -13.81
C ALA A 15 -8.03 30.93 -14.66
N SER A 16 -9.15 31.45 -14.16
CA SER A 16 -10.42 31.43 -14.89
C SER A 16 -10.37 32.23 -16.19
N ASP A 17 -9.68 33.38 -16.20
CA ASP A 17 -9.59 34.23 -17.40
C ASP A 17 -8.51 33.74 -18.35
N LEU A 18 -7.46 33.10 -17.82
CA LEU A 18 -6.41 32.46 -18.60
C LEU A 18 -6.96 31.25 -19.38
N PHE A 19 -7.69 30.35 -18.71
CA PHE A 19 -8.21 29.10 -19.28
C PHE A 19 -9.58 29.23 -19.98
N LYS A 20 -10.22 30.41 -19.96
CA LYS A 20 -11.41 30.71 -20.79
C LYS A 20 -11.07 30.85 -22.28
N ARG A 21 -9.81 31.11 -22.60
CA ARG A 21 -9.35 31.30 -23.99
C ARG A 21 -9.31 29.93 -24.66
N GLU A 22 -9.76 29.83 -25.93
CA GLU A 22 -9.65 28.62 -26.75
C GLU A 22 -8.20 28.33 -27.19
N LEU A 23 -7.22 28.61 -26.33
CA LEU A 23 -5.81 28.38 -26.58
C LEU A 23 -5.35 27.17 -25.76
N GLY A 24 -4.69 26.23 -26.41
CA GLY A 24 -3.97 25.17 -25.70
C GLY A 24 -2.77 25.75 -24.98
N LEU A 25 -2.69 25.56 -23.66
CA LEU A 25 -1.57 25.98 -22.82
C LEU A 25 -0.90 24.74 -22.22
N THR A 26 0.43 24.70 -22.21
CA THR A 26 1.23 23.73 -21.46
C THR A 26 1.89 24.38 -20.24
N PHE A 27 2.52 23.57 -19.38
CA PHE A 27 3.18 24.05 -18.17
C PHE A 27 4.24 25.13 -18.42
N SER A 28 4.94 25.05 -19.55
CA SER A 28 5.97 26.03 -19.94
C SER A 28 5.40 27.39 -20.36
N ASP A 29 4.10 27.47 -20.67
CA ASP A 29 3.46 28.72 -21.12
C ASP A 29 3.00 29.60 -19.96
N VAL A 30 3.04 29.08 -18.73
CA VAL A 30 2.47 29.72 -17.54
C VAL A 30 3.47 29.78 -16.40
N ILE A 31 3.38 30.83 -15.59
CA ILE A 31 4.11 30.97 -14.33
C ILE A 31 3.14 31.44 -13.24
N ILE A 32 3.34 30.97 -12.02
CA ILE A 32 2.57 31.40 -10.85
C ILE A 32 3.29 32.60 -10.24
N LEU A 33 2.60 33.74 -10.12
CA LEU A 33 3.15 34.93 -9.47
C LEU A 33 3.37 34.67 -7.97
N PRO A 34 4.49 35.13 -7.39
CA PRO A 34 4.79 34.91 -5.99
C PRO A 34 3.84 35.70 -5.07
N GLY A 35 3.49 35.09 -3.93
CA GLY A 35 2.75 35.74 -2.85
C GLY A 35 3.64 36.15 -1.68
N PHE A 36 3.01 36.60 -0.60
CA PHE A 36 3.68 36.86 0.68
C PHE A 36 4.01 35.55 1.42
N VAL A 37 5.19 35.47 2.05
CA VAL A 37 5.64 34.28 2.80
C VAL A 37 5.86 34.63 4.28
N GLY A 38 5.18 33.92 5.17
CA GLY A 38 5.26 34.12 6.63
C GLY A 38 5.54 32.84 7.43
N PHE A 39 5.93 31.75 6.78
CA PHE A 39 6.12 30.42 7.37
C PHE A 39 7.35 29.71 6.79
N GLY A 40 7.87 28.71 7.49
CA GLY A 40 8.95 27.86 7.00
C GLY A 40 8.49 26.84 5.96
N LYS A 41 9.36 26.46 5.01
CA LYS A 41 9.04 25.45 3.97
C LYS A 41 8.55 24.10 4.51
N HIS A 42 9.03 23.72 5.69
CA HIS A 42 8.69 22.45 6.36
C HIS A 42 7.29 22.46 6.98
N GLU A 43 6.65 23.62 7.07
CA GLU A 43 5.28 23.79 7.59
C GLU A 43 4.23 23.64 6.49
N VAL A 44 4.64 23.54 5.22
CA VAL A 44 3.71 23.37 4.09
C VAL A 44 3.17 21.95 4.06
N ASP A 45 1.86 21.82 4.23
CA ASP A 45 1.15 20.55 4.07
C ASP A 45 0.78 20.34 2.59
N ILE A 46 1.30 19.26 2.00
CA ILE A 46 1.04 18.85 0.62
C ILE A 46 0.05 17.67 0.55
N THR A 47 -0.58 17.33 1.68
CA THR A 47 -1.57 16.24 1.75
C THR A 47 -2.71 16.48 0.77
N SER A 48 -2.96 15.51 -0.10
CA SER A 48 -3.94 15.61 -1.17
C SER A 48 -4.86 14.39 -1.22
N LYS A 49 -6.12 14.59 -1.60
CA LYS A 49 -7.09 13.50 -1.74
C LYS A 49 -6.92 12.79 -3.08
N ILE A 50 -6.69 11.47 -3.06
CA ILE A 50 -6.68 10.68 -4.29
C ILE A 50 -8.07 10.16 -4.67
N CYS A 51 -8.89 9.83 -3.67
CA CYS A 51 -10.29 9.45 -3.84
C CYS A 51 -11.09 9.86 -2.60
N LYS A 52 -12.38 9.51 -2.54
CA LYS A 52 -13.22 9.82 -1.38
C LYS A 52 -12.68 9.25 -0.07
N ARG A 53 -12.15 8.02 -0.11
CA ARG A 53 -11.68 7.30 1.09
C ARG A 53 -10.22 7.60 1.45
N PHE A 54 -9.34 7.77 0.47
CA PHE A 54 -7.90 7.83 0.69
C PHE A 54 -7.31 9.22 0.42
N SER A 55 -6.40 9.64 1.30
CA SER A 55 -5.57 10.83 1.15
C SER A 55 -4.10 10.42 1.19
N LEU A 56 -3.27 11.07 0.38
CA LEU A 56 -1.83 10.85 0.32
C LEU A 56 -1.13 12.02 0.98
N ARG A 57 -0.15 11.74 1.83
CA ARG A 57 0.69 12.79 2.44
C ARG A 57 1.66 13.40 1.43
N VAL A 58 2.01 12.64 0.40
CA VAL A 58 2.84 13.08 -0.71
C VAL A 58 2.05 12.81 -2.00
N PRO A 59 1.66 13.84 -2.77
CA PRO A 59 0.70 13.75 -3.87
C PRO A 59 1.33 13.19 -5.16
N PHE A 60 2.06 12.08 -5.03
CA PHE A 60 2.62 11.34 -6.16
C PHE A 60 1.92 9.98 -6.27
N ALA A 61 1.84 9.49 -7.50
CA ALA A 61 1.43 8.13 -7.80
C ALA A 61 2.31 7.59 -8.93
N SER A 62 2.66 6.31 -8.88
CA SER A 62 3.40 5.69 -9.99
C SER A 62 2.44 5.17 -11.06
N SER A 63 2.78 5.41 -12.32
CA SER A 63 1.96 5.02 -13.47
C SER A 63 1.83 3.50 -13.58
N PRO A 64 0.65 2.95 -13.97
CA PRO A 64 0.42 1.52 -14.15
C PRO A 64 1.03 0.96 -15.44
N MET A 65 2.33 1.16 -15.62
CA MET A 65 3.10 0.62 -16.74
C MET A 65 3.98 -0.54 -16.26
N ASP A 66 4.13 -1.56 -17.10
CA ASP A 66 5.00 -2.73 -16.86
C ASP A 66 6.46 -2.36 -16.57
N THR A 67 6.94 -1.30 -17.21
CA THR A 67 8.29 -0.74 -17.02
C THR A 67 8.44 0.12 -15.76
N VAL A 68 7.35 0.42 -15.04
CA VAL A 68 7.35 1.36 -13.91
C VAL A 68 6.90 0.68 -12.61
N THR A 69 5.73 0.05 -12.60
CA THR A 69 5.06 -0.31 -11.34
C THR A 69 4.69 -1.79 -11.23
N GLU A 70 5.54 -2.53 -10.52
CA GLU A 70 5.22 -3.81 -9.86
C GLU A 70 5.28 -3.64 -8.33
N ALA A 71 5.18 -4.72 -7.54
CA ALA A 71 5.10 -4.63 -6.08
C ALA A 71 6.25 -3.83 -5.45
N LYS A 72 7.48 -3.94 -5.97
CA LYS A 72 8.64 -3.20 -5.43
C LYS A 72 8.43 -1.69 -5.49
N MET A 73 7.99 -1.17 -6.64
CA MET A 73 7.71 0.25 -6.83
C MET A 73 6.51 0.68 -5.98
N ALA A 74 5.42 -0.11 -5.99
CA ALA A 74 4.23 0.21 -5.21
C ALA A 74 4.51 0.25 -3.70
N ILE A 75 5.35 -0.66 -3.19
CA ILE A 75 5.83 -0.63 -1.79
C ILE A 75 6.63 0.64 -1.53
N ALA A 76 7.61 0.96 -2.38
CA ALA A 76 8.45 2.14 -2.20
C ALA A 76 7.64 3.45 -2.20
N MET A 77 6.73 3.61 -3.16
CA MET A 77 5.83 4.75 -3.24
C MET A 77 4.98 4.88 -1.98
N SER A 78 4.38 3.77 -1.53
CA SER A 78 3.53 3.77 -0.35
C SER A 78 4.31 4.09 0.92
N LEU A 79 5.53 3.59 1.07
CA LEU A 79 6.41 3.93 2.20
C LEU A 79 6.80 5.42 2.24
N CYS A 80 6.91 6.07 1.08
CA CYS A 80 7.19 7.50 0.98
C CYS A 80 5.96 8.39 1.21
N GLY A 81 4.78 7.82 1.45
CA GLY A 81 3.52 8.58 1.65
C GLY A 81 2.74 8.88 0.37
N SER A 82 3.05 8.15 -0.69
CA SER A 82 2.40 8.18 -2.00
C SER A 82 1.66 6.85 -2.26
N ILE A 83 1.39 6.51 -3.52
CA ILE A 83 0.79 5.22 -3.92
C ILE A 83 1.41 4.72 -5.22
N GLY A 84 1.35 3.41 -5.47
CA GLY A 84 1.64 2.87 -6.80
C GLY A 84 0.47 2.09 -7.37
N PHE A 85 0.28 2.18 -8.69
CA PHE A 85 -0.72 1.42 -9.44
C PHE A 85 -0.07 0.27 -10.20
N VAL A 86 -0.37 -0.98 -9.86
CA VAL A 86 0.16 -2.15 -10.56
C VAL A 86 -0.45 -2.26 -11.95
N HIS A 87 0.39 -2.39 -12.98
CA HIS A 87 -0.05 -2.51 -14.38
C HIS A 87 -0.90 -3.78 -14.64
N ASN A 88 -1.69 -3.76 -15.72
CA ASN A 88 -2.57 -4.87 -16.12
C ASN A 88 -1.98 -5.74 -17.26
N ASN A 89 -0.80 -5.41 -17.78
CA ASN A 89 -0.10 -6.17 -18.82
C ASN A 89 0.52 -7.48 -18.31
N CYS A 90 -0.28 -8.32 -17.65
CA CYS A 90 0.09 -9.63 -17.13
C CYS A 90 -1.17 -10.50 -16.89
N SER A 91 -0.99 -11.75 -16.46
CA SER A 91 -2.13 -12.60 -16.08
C SER A 91 -2.86 -12.03 -14.84
N ILE A 92 -4.11 -12.46 -14.63
CA ILE A 92 -4.91 -12.04 -13.48
C ILE A 92 -4.22 -12.44 -12.17
N GLU A 93 -3.72 -13.67 -12.12
CA GLU A 93 -3.06 -14.26 -10.96
C GLU A 93 -1.73 -13.56 -10.66
N ALA A 94 -0.98 -13.19 -11.71
CA ALA A 94 0.27 -12.46 -11.56
C ALA A 94 0.03 -11.08 -10.94
N GLN A 95 -0.94 -10.32 -11.46
CA GLN A 95 -1.28 -8.99 -10.92
C GLN A 95 -1.79 -9.07 -9.47
N ALA A 96 -2.68 -10.02 -9.19
CA ALA A 96 -3.19 -10.26 -7.83
C ALA A 96 -2.06 -10.67 -6.87
N SER A 97 -1.07 -11.43 -7.34
CA SER A 97 0.13 -11.78 -6.57
C SER A 97 0.98 -10.54 -6.24
N GLU A 98 1.17 -9.62 -7.19
CA GLU A 98 1.86 -8.35 -6.94
C GLU A 98 1.12 -7.50 -5.89
N VAL A 99 -0.19 -7.32 -6.01
CA VAL A 99 -1.02 -6.63 -5.00
C VAL A 99 -0.86 -7.28 -3.63
N LYS A 100 -0.96 -8.61 -3.57
CA LYS A 100 -0.81 -9.37 -2.33
C LYS A 100 0.57 -9.20 -1.71
N LYS A 101 1.64 -9.06 -2.50
CA LYS A 101 2.98 -8.76 -1.98
C LYS A 101 3.02 -7.39 -1.32
N VAL A 102 2.36 -6.38 -1.89
CA VAL A 102 2.29 -5.03 -1.29
C VAL A 102 1.47 -5.05 0.00
N LYS A 103 0.29 -5.65 0.01
CA LYS A 103 -0.56 -5.75 1.21
C LYS A 103 0.10 -6.56 2.33
N LYS A 104 0.83 -7.62 1.98
CA LYS A 104 1.63 -8.40 2.93
C LYS A 104 2.94 -7.73 3.34
N TYR A 105 3.30 -6.59 2.76
CA TYR A 105 4.44 -5.81 3.20
C TYR A 105 4.09 -5.18 4.56
N ASN A 106 4.27 -5.98 5.60
CA ASN A 106 3.77 -5.63 6.92
C ASN A 106 4.76 -4.73 7.66
N GLN A 107 4.19 -3.72 8.28
CA GLN A 107 4.81 -2.94 9.33
C GLN A 107 3.95 -3.04 10.61
N GLY A 108 3.73 -4.25 11.14
CA GLY A 108 2.82 -4.44 12.29
C GLY A 108 2.51 -5.90 12.66
N PHE A 109 1.26 -6.18 13.01
CA PHE A 109 0.77 -7.53 13.34
C PHE A 109 0.69 -8.41 12.10
N ILE A 110 1.38 -9.55 12.13
CA ILE A 110 1.31 -10.59 11.11
C ILE A 110 0.22 -11.57 11.55
N LEU A 111 -0.97 -11.46 10.95
CA LEU A 111 -2.15 -12.28 11.31
C LEU A 111 -2.05 -13.74 10.86
N SER A 112 -1.29 -14.02 9.81
CA SER A 112 -1.10 -15.37 9.28
C SER A 112 0.39 -15.65 9.08
N PRO A 113 1.17 -15.74 10.18
CA PRO A 113 2.57 -16.11 10.08
C PRO A 113 2.68 -17.55 9.59
N VAL A 114 3.76 -17.87 8.90
CA VAL A 114 4.12 -19.28 8.67
C VAL A 114 4.41 -19.90 10.04
N VAL A 115 3.83 -21.06 10.30
CA VAL A 115 3.96 -21.83 11.54
C VAL A 115 4.41 -23.25 11.21
N VAL A 116 4.98 -23.94 12.19
CA VAL A 116 5.41 -25.34 12.07
C VAL A 116 4.98 -26.15 13.28
N SER A 117 4.90 -27.47 13.10
CA SER A 117 4.67 -28.44 14.18
C SER A 117 5.98 -28.77 14.90
N PRO A 118 5.96 -29.07 16.21
CA PRO A 118 7.14 -29.50 16.97
C PRO A 118 7.83 -30.75 16.39
N ARG A 119 7.07 -31.59 15.67
CA ARG A 119 7.55 -32.85 15.07
C ARG A 119 8.20 -32.67 13.71
N GLN A 120 8.05 -31.51 13.07
CA GLN A 120 8.68 -31.25 11.78
C GLN A 120 10.21 -31.21 11.92
N PRO A 121 10.95 -31.61 10.88
CA PRO A 121 12.40 -31.53 10.88
C PRO A 121 12.87 -30.07 10.76
N VAL A 122 14.04 -29.79 11.31
CA VAL A 122 14.71 -28.48 11.16
C VAL A 122 14.93 -28.10 9.70
N TYR A 123 15.06 -29.08 8.79
CA TYR A 123 15.12 -28.86 7.35
C TYR A 123 14.00 -27.93 6.83
N ASP A 124 12.77 -28.09 7.32
CA ASP A 124 11.62 -27.27 6.88
C ASP A 124 11.83 -25.79 7.23
N ILE A 125 12.49 -25.49 8.35
CA ILE A 125 12.83 -24.12 8.77
C ILE A 125 13.81 -23.47 7.80
N ILE A 126 14.78 -24.23 7.31
CA ILE A 126 15.79 -23.77 6.34
C ILE A 126 15.13 -23.53 4.98
N GLU A 127 14.21 -24.40 4.57
CA GLU A 127 13.45 -24.22 3.33
C GLU A 127 12.55 -22.98 3.38
N ILE A 128 11.84 -22.76 4.50
CA ILE A 128 11.03 -21.56 4.73
C ILE A 128 11.91 -20.30 4.63
N LYS A 129 13.10 -20.30 5.23
CA LYS A 129 14.07 -19.20 5.10
C LYS A 129 14.45 -18.95 3.64
N ARG A 130 14.76 -20.02 2.87
CA ARG A 130 15.15 -19.91 1.46
C ARG A 130 14.01 -19.38 0.59
N LYS A 131 12.77 -19.84 0.85
CA LYS A 131 11.58 -19.50 0.05
C LYS A 131 11.03 -18.12 0.37
N TYR A 132 10.99 -17.72 1.64
CA TYR A 132 10.32 -16.50 2.08
C TYR A 132 11.25 -15.43 2.64
N GLY A 133 12.53 -15.73 2.88
CA GLY A 133 13.55 -14.74 3.25
C GLY A 133 13.48 -14.23 4.71
N PHE A 134 12.58 -14.75 5.54
CA PHE A 134 12.49 -14.36 6.95
C PHE A 134 12.90 -15.49 7.89
N GLY A 135 13.46 -15.09 9.04
CA GLY A 135 14.02 -16.00 10.02
C GLY A 135 13.28 -15.93 11.34
N GLY A 136 12.50 -16.97 11.64
CA GLY A 136 11.99 -17.34 12.96
C GLY A 136 10.46 -17.50 12.99
N ILE A 137 10.04 -18.65 13.44
CA ILE A 137 8.77 -19.27 13.07
C ILE A 137 8.12 -19.73 14.37
N PRO A 138 6.88 -19.32 14.66
CA PRO A 138 6.13 -19.84 15.79
C PRO A 138 5.88 -21.33 15.59
N VAL A 139 6.00 -22.09 16.68
CA VAL A 139 5.74 -23.53 16.71
C VAL A 139 4.41 -23.75 17.40
N THR A 140 3.44 -24.30 16.68
CA THR A 140 2.11 -24.63 17.20
C THR A 140 1.94 -26.15 17.29
N GLU A 141 1.07 -26.60 18.19
CA GLU A 141 0.93 -28.03 18.53
C GLU A 141 0.72 -28.95 17.30
N ASP A 142 -0.10 -28.51 16.34
CA ASP A 142 -0.43 -29.24 15.11
C ASP A 142 0.21 -28.63 13.84
N GLY A 143 0.96 -27.53 13.98
CA GLY A 143 1.54 -26.79 12.84
C GLY A 143 0.54 -25.93 12.06
N ASN A 144 -0.64 -25.62 12.62
CA ASN A 144 -1.61 -24.71 12.02
C ASN A 144 -1.73 -23.38 12.80
N MET A 145 -2.19 -22.34 12.11
CA MET A 145 -2.54 -21.06 12.74
C MET A 145 -3.82 -21.25 13.58
N GLY A 146 -3.93 -20.58 14.73
CA GLY A 146 -5.06 -20.72 15.64
C GLY A 146 -4.92 -21.89 16.61
N SER A 147 -3.85 -22.66 16.51
CA SER A 147 -3.54 -23.72 17.45
C SER A 147 -2.65 -23.24 18.59
N ARG A 148 -2.59 -24.04 19.66
CA ARG A 148 -1.83 -23.73 20.86
C ARG A 148 -0.34 -23.51 20.54
N LEU A 149 0.18 -22.34 20.95
CA LEU A 149 1.60 -21.99 20.79
C LEU A 149 2.43 -22.80 21.81
N VAL A 150 3.38 -23.59 21.30
CA VAL A 150 4.27 -24.43 22.12
C VAL A 150 5.71 -23.92 22.17
N GLY A 151 6.11 -23.10 21.20
CA GLY A 151 7.45 -22.53 21.15
C GLY A 151 7.67 -21.57 20.00
N LEU A 152 8.92 -21.12 19.84
CA LEU A 152 9.36 -20.31 18.72
C LEU A 152 10.79 -20.70 18.37
N VAL A 153 11.04 -20.96 17.09
CA VAL A 153 12.38 -21.25 16.58
C VAL A 153 12.89 -20.05 15.80
N THR A 154 14.17 -19.73 15.92
CA THR A 154 14.84 -18.67 15.17
C THR A 154 16.04 -19.22 14.42
N LEU A 155 16.61 -18.42 13.52
CA LEU A 155 17.80 -18.83 12.77
C LEU A 155 19.00 -19.11 13.69
N ARG A 156 19.12 -18.36 14.78
CA ARG A 156 20.23 -18.57 15.74
C ARG A 156 20.20 -19.95 16.39
N ASP A 157 19.02 -20.56 16.46
CA ASP A 157 18.84 -21.87 17.06
C ASP A 157 19.22 -23.01 16.10
N VAL A 158 19.34 -22.71 14.80
CA VAL A 158 19.64 -23.70 13.74
C VAL A 158 20.91 -23.41 12.94
N ASP A 159 21.46 -22.19 12.99
CA ASP A 159 22.58 -21.73 12.16
C ASP A 159 23.89 -22.52 12.41
N PHE A 160 24.03 -23.21 13.55
CA PHE A 160 25.22 -24.01 13.91
C PHE A 160 24.98 -25.52 13.91
N LEU A 161 23.84 -26.00 13.43
CA LEU A 161 23.58 -27.44 13.30
C LEU A 161 24.40 -28.00 12.14
N ASP A 162 24.99 -29.18 12.34
CA ASP A 162 25.63 -29.92 11.26
C ASP A 162 24.56 -30.30 10.22
N PRO A 163 24.84 -30.23 8.90
CA PRO A 163 23.90 -30.66 7.87
C PRO A 163 23.35 -32.09 8.07
N ASN A 164 24.11 -32.96 8.74
CA ASN A 164 23.67 -34.32 9.07
C ASN A 164 22.54 -34.35 10.12
N ASP A 165 22.40 -33.28 10.91
CA ASP A 165 21.42 -33.17 12.00
C ASP A 165 20.13 -32.42 11.58
N PHE A 166 19.98 -32.05 10.31
CA PHE A 166 18.81 -31.30 9.83
C PHE A 166 17.49 -32.07 9.93
N ASN A 167 17.54 -33.39 10.13
CA ASN A 167 16.37 -34.22 10.38
C ASN A 167 15.92 -34.20 11.86
N THR A 168 16.62 -33.46 12.72
CA THR A 168 16.25 -33.29 14.13
C THR A 168 14.88 -32.59 14.23
N PRO A 169 13.97 -33.05 15.11
CA PRO A 169 12.70 -32.38 15.36
C PRO A 169 12.87 -30.96 15.90
N VAL A 170 12.02 -30.03 15.46
CA VAL A 170 12.04 -28.62 15.89
C VAL A 170 11.90 -28.47 17.41
N GLU A 171 11.16 -29.35 18.08
CA GLU A 171 10.99 -29.30 19.54
C GLU A 171 12.29 -29.35 20.34
N LYS A 172 13.36 -29.94 19.78
CA LYS A 172 14.66 -30.06 20.46
C LYS A 172 15.51 -28.79 20.39
N VAL A 173 15.19 -27.89 19.47
CA VAL A 173 15.99 -26.68 19.20
C VAL A 173 15.21 -25.39 19.44
N MET A 174 13.88 -25.43 19.45
CA MET A 174 13.05 -24.26 19.67
C MET A 174 13.20 -23.70 21.10
N THR A 175 12.93 -22.40 21.26
CA THR A 175 12.68 -21.84 22.59
C THR A 175 11.28 -22.27 23.06
N PRO A 176 11.13 -22.96 24.20
CA PRO A 176 9.85 -23.42 24.71
C PRO A 176 8.96 -22.25 25.16
N PHE A 177 7.65 -22.45 25.15
CA PHE A 177 6.66 -21.42 25.49
C PHE A 177 6.94 -20.68 26.80
N ASP A 178 7.36 -21.40 27.84
CA ASP A 178 7.59 -20.82 29.18
C ASP A 178 8.72 -19.78 29.21
N ASP A 179 9.64 -19.83 28.24
CA ASP A 179 10.73 -18.87 28.07
C ASP A 179 10.41 -17.78 27.04
N LEU A 180 9.23 -17.83 26.41
CA LEU A 180 8.79 -16.84 25.44
C LEU A 180 8.17 -15.63 26.13
N VAL A 181 8.54 -14.45 25.64
CA VAL A 181 7.75 -13.25 25.89
C VAL A 181 6.62 -13.23 24.86
N THR A 182 5.39 -13.19 25.35
CA THR A 182 4.15 -13.14 24.54
C THR A 182 3.29 -11.95 24.99
N ALA A 183 2.31 -11.56 24.16
CA ALA A 183 1.28 -10.60 24.53
C ALA A 183 -0.11 -11.17 24.25
N PHE A 184 -1.11 -10.72 25.00
CA PHE A 184 -2.49 -11.16 24.79
C PHE A 184 -3.17 -10.42 23.63
N SER A 185 -4.12 -11.09 22.98
CA SER A 185 -5.02 -10.51 21.98
C SER A 185 -5.74 -9.28 22.56
N GLY A 186 -5.84 -8.21 21.76
CA GLY A 186 -6.38 -6.92 22.20
C GLY A 186 -5.31 -5.90 22.60
N VAL A 187 -4.03 -6.30 22.65
CA VAL A 187 -2.91 -5.36 22.81
C VAL A 187 -2.83 -4.41 21.60
N THR A 188 -2.61 -3.14 21.88
CA THR A 188 -2.40 -2.16 20.80
C THR A 188 -1.03 -2.36 20.15
N LEU A 189 -0.87 -1.89 18.90
CA LEU A 189 0.42 -1.96 18.22
C LEU A 189 1.51 -1.23 19.03
N SER A 190 1.18 -0.07 19.62
CA SER A 190 2.13 0.70 20.43
C SER A 190 2.59 -0.06 21.68
N GLU A 191 1.68 -0.67 22.43
CA GLU A 191 2.02 -1.45 23.63
C GLU A 191 2.84 -2.69 23.27
N ALA A 192 2.46 -3.40 22.21
CA ALA A 192 3.16 -4.57 21.75
C ALA A 192 4.58 -4.22 21.27
N ASN A 193 4.73 -3.07 20.63
CA ASN A 193 6.03 -2.51 20.23
C ASN A 193 6.91 -2.17 21.44
N ASP A 194 6.35 -1.60 22.50
CA ASP A 194 7.06 -1.31 23.74
C ASP A 194 7.49 -2.59 24.46
N LEU A 195 6.63 -3.61 24.49
CA LEU A 195 6.97 -4.92 25.04
C LEU A 195 8.12 -5.58 24.26
N LEU A 196 8.07 -5.52 22.93
CA LEU A 196 9.13 -6.04 22.06
C LEU A 196 10.46 -5.27 22.22
N ARG A 197 10.40 -3.94 22.46
CA ARG A 197 11.58 -3.12 22.79
C ARG A 197 12.19 -3.51 24.14
N LYS A 198 11.35 -3.69 25.18
CA LYS A 198 11.78 -4.08 26.53
C LYS A 198 12.36 -5.50 26.57
N SER A 199 11.73 -6.46 25.89
CA SER A 199 12.18 -7.86 25.87
C SER A 199 13.50 -8.04 25.10
N LYS A 200 13.86 -7.09 24.24
CA LYS A 200 15.02 -7.15 23.32
C LYS A 200 15.00 -8.37 22.40
N LYS A 201 13.86 -9.05 22.27
CA LYS A 201 13.67 -10.19 21.36
C LYS A 201 13.40 -9.71 19.93
N GLY A 202 13.57 -10.61 18.96
CA GLY A 202 13.33 -10.31 17.55
C GLY A 202 11.87 -10.42 17.14
N LYS A 203 11.08 -11.21 17.88
CA LYS A 203 9.65 -11.46 17.62
C LYS A 203 8.84 -11.48 18.89
N LEU A 204 7.56 -11.17 18.77
CA LEU A 204 6.57 -11.21 19.83
C LEU A 204 5.31 -11.94 19.33
N PRO A 205 5.07 -13.19 19.75
CA PRO A 205 3.82 -13.88 19.49
C PRO A 205 2.65 -13.26 20.28
N ILE A 206 1.50 -13.18 19.63
CA ILE A 206 0.24 -12.69 20.20
C ILE A 206 -0.69 -13.89 20.36
N ILE A 207 -1.18 -14.11 21.58
CA ILE A 207 -1.99 -15.28 21.94
C ILE A 207 -3.33 -14.87 22.53
N ASN A 208 -4.34 -15.72 22.43
CA ASN A 208 -5.58 -15.55 23.18
C ASN A 208 -5.51 -16.21 24.57
N GLU A 209 -6.62 -16.21 25.31
CA GLU A 209 -6.73 -16.82 26.65
C GLU A 209 -6.44 -18.33 26.67
N ASN A 210 -6.71 -19.02 25.55
CA ASN A 210 -6.45 -20.46 25.38
C ASN A 210 -5.00 -20.79 24.98
N ARG A 211 -4.12 -19.77 24.90
CA ARG A 211 -2.75 -19.84 24.38
C ARG A 211 -2.67 -20.19 22.89
N GLU A 212 -3.73 -19.95 22.14
CA GLU A 212 -3.72 -20.13 20.68
C GLU A 212 -3.04 -18.93 20.03
N LEU A 213 -2.20 -19.18 19.03
CA LEU A 213 -1.54 -18.12 18.27
C LEU A 213 -2.57 -17.36 17.45
N VAL A 214 -2.58 -16.03 17.58
CA VAL A 214 -3.47 -15.12 16.84
C VAL A 214 -2.69 -14.28 15.84
N ALA A 215 -1.51 -13.79 16.24
CA ALA A 215 -0.67 -12.96 15.40
C ALA A 215 0.80 -13.00 15.83
N LEU A 216 1.68 -12.39 15.05
CA LEU A 216 3.11 -12.28 15.33
C LEU A 216 3.60 -10.88 15.00
N ILE A 217 4.40 -10.26 15.87
CA ILE A 217 5.08 -8.99 15.57
C ILE A 217 6.58 -9.25 15.41
N ALA A 218 7.20 -8.61 14.42
CA ALA A 218 8.64 -8.65 14.20
C ALA A 218 9.30 -7.30 14.48
N ARG A 219 10.49 -7.33 15.10
CA ARG A 219 11.29 -6.13 15.38
C ARG A 219 11.83 -5.45 14.12
N THR A 220 11.97 -6.20 13.02
CA THR A 220 12.35 -5.63 11.71
C THR A 220 11.30 -4.65 11.21
N ASP A 221 10.03 -4.95 11.46
CA ASP A 221 8.89 -4.18 10.98
C ASP A 221 8.74 -2.88 11.79
N LEU A 222 9.15 -2.91 13.06
CA LEU A 222 9.28 -1.72 13.90
C LEU A 222 10.27 -0.69 13.37
N LYS A 223 11.44 -1.16 12.89
CA LYS A 223 12.45 -0.26 12.33
C LYS A 223 11.93 0.41 11.06
N LYS A 224 11.33 -0.38 10.16
CA LYS A 224 10.72 0.12 8.93
C LYS A 224 9.65 1.19 9.18
N ASN A 225 8.82 1.04 10.22
CA ASN A 225 7.85 2.07 10.62
C ASN A 225 8.51 3.39 11.03
N GLN A 226 9.61 3.31 11.78
CA GLN A 226 10.34 4.50 12.22
C GLN A 226 11.04 5.19 11.05
N ASP A 227 11.54 4.41 10.09
CA ASP A 227 12.22 4.92 8.89
C ASP A 227 11.23 5.57 7.89
N HIS A 228 9.95 5.19 7.94
CA HIS A 228 8.91 5.64 7.00
C HIS A 228 7.66 6.20 7.71
N PRO A 229 7.78 7.36 8.40
CA PRO A 229 6.68 7.94 9.15
C PRO A 229 5.53 8.46 8.28
N LEU A 230 5.80 8.73 7.01
CA LEU A 230 4.82 9.23 6.04
C LEU A 230 4.05 8.12 5.32
N ALA A 231 4.37 6.84 5.57
CA ALA A 231 3.83 5.72 4.81
C ALA A 231 2.29 5.76 4.70
N SER A 232 1.79 5.61 3.47
CA SER A 232 0.39 5.53 3.14
C SER A 232 -0.16 4.15 3.50
N LYS A 233 -1.10 4.12 4.45
CA LYS A 233 -1.65 2.89 4.99
C LYS A 233 -3.16 2.92 5.11
N ASP A 234 -3.75 1.75 5.08
CA ASP A 234 -5.17 1.55 5.35
C ASP A 234 -5.48 1.48 6.85
N SER A 235 -6.75 1.22 7.18
CA SER A 235 -7.23 1.06 8.55
C SER A 235 -6.65 -0.15 9.28
N GLU A 236 -6.13 -1.14 8.56
CA GLU A 236 -5.45 -2.33 9.10
C GLU A 236 -3.93 -2.13 9.21
N ASN A 237 -3.44 -0.92 8.94
CA ASN A 237 -2.03 -0.56 8.96
C ASN A 237 -1.19 -1.36 7.94
N GLN A 238 -1.81 -1.80 6.84
CA GLN A 238 -1.14 -2.32 5.65
C GLN A 238 -0.89 -1.20 4.66
N LEU A 239 0.13 -1.32 3.81
CA LEU A 239 0.37 -0.34 2.74
C LEU A 239 -0.82 -0.30 1.79
N ILE A 240 -1.21 0.89 1.34
CA ILE A 240 -2.23 1.02 0.29
C ILE A 240 -1.63 0.69 -1.07
N VAL A 241 -2.43 0.12 -1.97
CA VAL A 241 -2.00 -0.20 -3.33
C VAL A 241 -3.15 -0.03 -4.31
N GLY A 242 -2.83 0.50 -5.48
CA GLY A 242 -3.74 0.54 -6.61
C GLY A 242 -3.41 -0.51 -7.66
N ALA A 243 -4.37 -0.83 -8.53
CA ALA A 243 -4.13 -1.67 -9.69
C ALA A 243 -4.95 -1.16 -10.89
N ALA A 244 -4.38 -1.30 -12.10
CA ALA A 244 -5.09 -0.99 -13.32
C ALA A 244 -5.93 -2.18 -13.81
N ILE A 245 -7.04 -1.88 -14.49
CA ILE A 245 -7.84 -2.83 -15.27
C ILE A 245 -8.19 -2.19 -16.62
N SER A 246 -8.57 -3.00 -17.62
CA SER A 246 -9.19 -2.47 -18.84
C SER A 246 -10.73 -2.50 -18.72
N THR A 247 -11.42 -2.17 -19.80
CA THR A 247 -12.89 -2.20 -19.89
C THR A 247 -13.44 -3.48 -20.53
N GLN A 248 -12.61 -4.50 -20.73
CA GLN A 248 -13.04 -5.75 -21.35
C GLN A 248 -13.85 -6.59 -20.35
N GLU A 249 -14.81 -7.36 -20.84
CA GLU A 249 -15.68 -8.16 -19.96
C GLU A 249 -14.90 -9.14 -19.07
N ARG A 250 -13.83 -9.75 -19.61
CA ARG A 250 -12.92 -10.63 -18.87
C ARG A 250 -12.15 -9.94 -17.74
N ASP A 251 -11.99 -8.62 -17.79
CA ASP A 251 -11.32 -7.87 -16.72
C ASP A 251 -12.22 -7.71 -15.49
N PHE A 252 -13.49 -8.11 -15.56
CA PHE A 252 -14.30 -8.24 -14.35
C PHE A 252 -13.78 -9.35 -13.43
N ASP A 253 -13.34 -10.48 -13.99
CA ASP A 253 -12.71 -11.56 -13.20
C ASP A 253 -11.39 -11.09 -12.57
N ARG A 254 -10.70 -10.16 -13.25
CA ARG A 254 -9.51 -9.49 -12.72
C ARG A 254 -9.85 -8.63 -11.51
N VAL A 255 -10.95 -7.88 -11.54
CA VAL A 255 -11.42 -7.10 -10.38
C VAL A 255 -11.64 -8.00 -9.18
N ASP A 256 -12.35 -9.11 -9.34
CA ASP A 256 -12.61 -10.05 -8.24
C ASP A 256 -11.30 -10.59 -7.64
N ALA A 257 -10.36 -11.01 -8.48
CA ALA A 257 -9.05 -11.48 -8.02
C ALA A 257 -8.24 -10.39 -7.29
N LEU A 258 -8.31 -9.14 -7.74
CA LEU A 258 -7.62 -8.01 -7.11
C LEU A 258 -8.25 -7.63 -5.78
N VAL A 259 -9.59 -7.63 -5.67
CA VAL A 259 -10.31 -7.40 -4.41
C VAL A 259 -9.96 -8.50 -3.41
N ASN A 260 -9.95 -9.77 -3.83
CA ASN A 260 -9.53 -10.90 -3.01
C ASN A 260 -8.05 -10.83 -2.59
N ALA A 261 -7.21 -10.14 -3.37
CA ALA A 261 -5.82 -9.85 -3.00
C ALA A 261 -5.66 -8.65 -2.06
N GLY A 262 -6.72 -7.86 -1.87
CA GLY A 262 -6.77 -6.70 -0.98
C GLY A 262 -6.43 -5.36 -1.64
N VAL A 263 -6.71 -5.18 -2.93
CA VAL A 263 -6.50 -3.89 -3.61
C VAL A 263 -7.35 -2.77 -2.98
N ASP A 264 -6.78 -1.58 -2.82
CA ASP A 264 -7.47 -0.43 -2.21
C ASP A 264 -8.18 0.44 -3.25
N ILE A 265 -7.56 0.61 -4.43
CA ILE A 265 -8.04 1.48 -5.51
C ILE A 265 -7.87 0.79 -6.87
N ILE A 266 -8.90 0.82 -7.70
CA ILE A 266 -8.80 0.40 -9.10
C ILE A 266 -8.76 1.61 -10.02
N VAL A 267 -7.85 1.58 -11.00
CA VAL A 267 -7.83 2.53 -12.13
C VAL A 267 -8.34 1.80 -13.36
N ILE A 268 -9.31 2.38 -14.06
CA ILE A 268 -9.71 1.88 -15.38
C ILE A 268 -8.83 2.57 -16.41
N ASP A 269 -7.88 1.82 -16.97
CA ASP A 269 -6.94 2.30 -17.95
C ASP A 269 -7.52 2.17 -19.37
N SER A 270 -7.86 3.33 -19.93
CA SER A 270 -8.35 3.49 -21.30
C SER A 270 -7.73 4.73 -21.92
N SER A 271 -7.38 4.67 -23.21
CA SER A 271 -6.97 5.85 -23.97
C SER A 271 -8.10 6.88 -24.11
N GLN A 272 -9.36 6.42 -24.11
CA GLN A 272 -10.56 7.26 -24.13
C GLN A 272 -11.61 6.69 -23.16
N GLY A 273 -11.70 7.29 -21.98
CA GLY A 273 -12.54 6.86 -20.87
C GLY A 273 -14.01 7.22 -21.05
N ASN A 274 -14.32 8.27 -21.82
CA ASN A 274 -15.69 8.64 -22.16
C ASN A 274 -16.32 7.66 -23.17
N SER A 275 -16.59 6.45 -22.69
CA SER A 275 -17.15 5.33 -23.45
C SER A 275 -18.19 4.59 -22.63
N ILE A 276 -19.15 3.99 -23.32
CA ILE A 276 -20.17 3.14 -22.69
C ILE A 276 -19.53 1.97 -21.94
N TYR A 277 -18.42 1.43 -22.46
CA TYR A 277 -17.69 0.32 -21.84
C TYR A 277 -17.14 0.67 -20.46
N GLN A 278 -16.57 1.87 -20.30
CA GLN A 278 -16.07 2.32 -19.00
C GLN A 278 -17.23 2.57 -18.02
N LEU A 279 -18.32 3.20 -18.47
CA LEU A 279 -19.49 3.44 -17.62
C LEU A 279 -20.13 2.14 -17.14
N ASP A 280 -20.30 1.17 -18.03
CA ASP A 280 -20.88 -0.13 -17.70
C ASP A 280 -19.96 -0.92 -16.78
N MET A 281 -18.63 -0.88 -17.00
CA MET A 281 -17.66 -1.48 -16.08
C MET A 281 -17.75 -0.86 -14.68
N ILE A 282 -17.79 0.48 -14.56
CA ILE A 282 -17.92 1.16 -13.27
C ILE A 282 -19.20 0.75 -12.55
N LYS A 283 -20.34 0.78 -13.25
CA LYS A 283 -21.64 0.37 -12.69
C LYS A 283 -21.61 -1.08 -12.20
N ARG A 284 -21.02 -1.98 -12.99
CA ARG A 284 -20.90 -3.41 -12.66
C ARG A 284 -19.97 -3.64 -11.47
N VAL A 285 -18.82 -2.96 -11.41
CA VAL A 285 -17.92 -3.05 -10.26
C VAL A 285 -18.60 -2.51 -9.01
N LYS A 286 -19.29 -1.36 -9.10
CA LYS A 286 -20.00 -0.76 -7.96
C LYS A 286 -21.21 -1.56 -7.47
N SER A 287 -21.86 -2.34 -8.33
CA SER A 287 -22.98 -3.19 -7.90
C SER A 287 -22.52 -4.39 -7.08
N VAL A 288 -21.31 -4.92 -7.34
CA VAL A 288 -20.74 -6.08 -6.63
C VAL A 288 -19.83 -5.65 -5.47
N PHE A 289 -19.04 -4.59 -5.65
CA PHE A 289 -18.08 -4.06 -4.70
C PHE A 289 -18.35 -2.57 -4.43
N PRO A 290 -19.42 -2.23 -3.67
CA PRO A 290 -19.85 -0.84 -3.48
C PRO A 290 -18.77 0.05 -2.82
N ASP A 291 -18.00 -0.52 -1.89
CA ASP A 291 -16.98 0.21 -1.12
C ASP A 291 -15.64 0.38 -1.86
N LEU A 292 -15.43 -0.35 -2.96
CA LEU A 292 -14.18 -0.32 -3.70
C LEU A 292 -13.98 1.04 -4.38
N GLN A 293 -12.83 1.67 -4.18
CA GLN A 293 -12.54 2.97 -4.78
C GLN A 293 -12.13 2.78 -6.25
N ILE A 294 -12.72 3.58 -7.15
CA ILE A 294 -12.47 3.49 -8.59
C ILE A 294 -12.06 4.86 -9.11
N ILE A 295 -11.02 4.89 -9.96
CA ILE A 295 -10.59 6.05 -10.73
C ILE A 295 -10.86 5.75 -12.21
N GLY A 296 -11.73 6.56 -12.82
CA GLY A 296 -11.99 6.50 -14.27
C GLY A 296 -11.06 7.44 -15.05
N GLY A 297 -10.65 7.02 -16.24
CA GLY A 297 -9.83 7.81 -17.16
C GLY A 297 -9.60 7.08 -18.50
N ASN A 298 -8.99 7.70 -19.51
CA ASN A 298 -8.59 9.10 -19.60
C ASN A 298 -9.62 9.93 -20.38
N ASP A 299 -9.89 11.16 -19.94
CA ASP A 299 -10.76 12.08 -20.66
C ASP A 299 -10.04 13.42 -20.87
N GLU A 300 -10.20 13.99 -22.06
CA GLU A 300 -9.60 15.26 -22.47
C GLU A 300 -10.62 16.42 -22.42
N GLU A 301 -11.92 16.14 -22.44
CA GLU A 301 -12.97 17.15 -22.62
C GLU A 301 -14.06 17.06 -21.51
N LEU A 302 -13.96 17.92 -20.49
CA LEU A 302 -14.91 17.98 -19.36
C LEU A 302 -16.38 18.28 -19.78
N GLY A 303 -16.60 18.81 -20.98
CA GLY A 303 -17.84 19.51 -21.35
C GLY A 303 -19.01 18.66 -21.84
N LYS A 304 -18.83 17.36 -22.12
CA LYS A 304 -19.87 16.56 -22.81
C LYS A 304 -20.56 15.49 -21.97
N SER A 305 -20.24 15.30 -20.69
CA SER A 305 -20.92 14.24 -19.95
C SER A 305 -21.05 14.46 -18.43
N LEU A 306 -22.14 15.14 -18.07
CA LEU A 306 -22.68 15.14 -16.71
C LEU A 306 -23.01 13.71 -16.21
N ASP A 307 -23.46 12.83 -17.10
CA ASP A 307 -23.79 11.43 -16.77
C ASP A 307 -22.54 10.60 -16.42
N THR A 308 -21.44 10.83 -17.15
CA THR A 308 -20.12 10.22 -16.92
C THR A 308 -19.59 10.68 -15.56
N MET A 309 -19.61 11.99 -15.28
CA MET A 309 -19.16 12.52 -13.98
C MET A 309 -19.96 11.97 -12.80
N GLN A 310 -21.30 12.00 -12.82
CA GLN A 310 -22.10 11.52 -11.68
C GLN A 310 -21.89 10.03 -11.37
N THR A 311 -21.64 9.22 -12.40
CA THR A 311 -21.40 7.78 -12.24
C THR A 311 -19.95 7.45 -11.85
N MET A 312 -19.00 8.33 -12.17
CA MET A 312 -17.56 8.17 -11.93
C MET A 312 -17.05 8.79 -10.62
N VAL A 313 -17.92 9.47 -9.86
CA VAL A 313 -17.55 10.15 -8.62
C VAL A 313 -17.51 9.14 -7.47
N ASP A 314 -16.39 8.42 -7.36
CA ASP A 314 -15.70 8.18 -6.07
C ASP A 314 -14.36 8.93 -6.00
N VAL A 315 -14.10 9.75 -7.00
CA VAL A 315 -12.85 10.48 -7.23
C VAL A 315 -13.04 11.93 -6.72
N SER A 316 -12.04 12.46 -6.02
CA SER A 316 -11.91 13.92 -5.91
C SER A 316 -11.72 14.44 -7.33
N LEU A 317 -12.53 15.40 -7.79
CA LEU A 317 -12.47 16.00 -9.14
C LEU A 317 -11.03 16.39 -9.59
N GLU A 318 -10.09 16.51 -8.66
CA GLU A 318 -8.66 16.80 -8.90
C GLU A 318 -7.84 15.64 -9.50
N VAL A 319 -8.19 14.36 -9.29
CA VAL A 319 -7.48 13.22 -9.92
C VAL A 319 -8.02 12.90 -11.30
N TYR A 320 -9.10 13.57 -11.70
CA TYR A 320 -9.79 13.39 -12.98
C TYR A 320 -9.06 14.03 -14.18
N LYS A 321 -7.90 14.65 -13.98
CA LYS A 321 -7.10 15.26 -15.05
C LYS A 321 -5.93 14.38 -15.48
N THR A 322 -6.15 13.70 -16.60
CA THR A 322 -5.13 13.34 -17.60
C THR A 322 -3.93 12.55 -17.05
N LEU A 323 -4.20 11.29 -16.67
CA LEU A 323 -3.19 10.29 -16.32
C LEU A 323 -2.26 9.89 -17.49
N TRP A 324 -2.44 10.46 -18.69
CA TRP A 324 -1.59 10.20 -19.86
C TRP A 324 -0.86 11.43 -20.45
N MET A 325 -1.28 12.67 -20.19
CA MET A 325 -0.56 13.87 -20.70
C MET A 325 0.24 14.58 -19.62
N CYS A 326 -0.12 14.42 -18.35
CA CYS A 326 0.66 14.99 -17.26
C CYS A 326 1.53 13.92 -16.66
N ASN A 327 2.85 14.09 -16.82
CA ASN A 327 3.86 13.57 -15.92
C ASN A 327 3.40 13.78 -14.48
N LEU A 328 2.68 12.81 -13.93
CA LEU A 328 2.36 12.71 -12.53
C LEU A 328 3.73 12.53 -11.86
N ILE A 329 4.25 13.64 -11.33
CA ILE A 329 5.66 13.93 -11.01
C ILE A 329 6.55 12.69 -11.10
N LEU A 330 7.06 12.49 -12.31
CA LEU A 330 7.88 11.35 -12.68
C LEU A 330 9.20 11.44 -11.92
N VAL A 331 9.36 10.62 -10.89
CA VAL A 331 10.68 10.26 -10.38
C VAL A 331 11.25 9.19 -11.31
N SER A 332 11.65 9.59 -12.52
CA SER A 332 12.37 8.75 -13.47
C SER A 332 13.90 8.87 -13.33
N SER A 333 14.42 9.57 -12.31
CA SER A 333 15.83 9.98 -12.29
C SER A 333 16.57 9.83 -10.95
N ILE A 334 16.10 8.98 -10.03
CA ILE A 334 16.83 8.72 -8.75
C ILE A 334 17.73 7.46 -8.81
N LEU A 335 17.80 6.75 -9.94
CA LEU A 335 18.68 5.58 -10.07
C LEU A 335 20.10 5.87 -10.57
N GLU A 336 20.49 7.12 -10.82
CA GLU A 336 21.88 7.47 -11.21
C GLU A 336 22.70 8.17 -10.12
N TYR A 337 22.14 8.41 -8.93
CA TYR A 337 22.91 8.87 -7.77
C TYR A 337 22.45 8.14 -6.50
N ALA A 338 22.90 6.90 -6.35
CA ALA A 338 22.99 6.18 -5.08
C ALA A 338 24.27 5.35 -5.06
#